data_AF-A0AAQ3NI83-F1
#
_entry.id   AF-A0AAQ3NI83-F1
#
_cell.length_a   1.000
_cell.length_b   1.000
_cell.length_c   1.000
_cell.angle_alpha   90.00
_cell.angle_beta   90.00
_cell.angle_gamma   90.00
#
_symmetry.space_group_name_H-M   'P 1'
#
loop_
_entity.id
_entity.type
_entity.pdbx_description
1 polymer ?
#
loop_
_entity_poly.entity_id
_entity_poly.type
_entity_poly.pdbx_seq_one_letter_code
_entity_poly.pdbx_strand_id
1 'polypeptide(L)'
;MKTRKWKLGKLFKTLNWKKWNLADFNSGFSFVVNPNGSTLHVDGFAFFLAPVDLHLPGNSNEGYLGLFNPETALDPSKNQIVAIEFDSYTNDWDPNSPSQSPHIGIDVDSIKSVATVAWPSELEPDNVVAHASINYNSESKHLSVFVAYPGDNRNATVSTTIDLRIVLPEWIKVGFSAATGDLVETHDVLNWVFEAAL
;
A
#
# COMPACT_ATOMS: atom_id res chain seq x y z
N MET A 1 -0.73 -14.13 -17.00
CA MET A 1 -0.60 -12.78 -16.40
C MET A 1 0.84 -12.29 -16.44
N LYS A 2 1.05 -11.00 -16.72
CA LYS A 2 2.36 -10.34 -16.61
C LYS A 2 2.36 -9.53 -15.32
N THR A 3 3.05 -10.00 -14.28
CA THR A 3 3.46 -9.13 -13.18
C THR A 3 4.39 -8.05 -13.73
N ARG A 4 3.90 -6.83 -13.87
CA ARG A 4 4.76 -5.68 -14.17
C ARG A 4 5.37 -5.20 -12.85
N LYS A 5 6.54 -5.76 -12.52
CA LYS A 5 7.40 -5.25 -11.44
C LYS A 5 7.99 -3.92 -11.90
N TRP A 6 7.30 -2.81 -11.66
CA TRP A 6 7.91 -1.50 -11.85
C TRP A 6 8.88 -1.22 -10.71
N LYS A 7 10.08 -0.76 -11.10
CA LYS A 7 11.18 -0.30 -10.25
C LYS A 7 11.26 -0.98 -8.87
N LEU A 8 12.22 -1.90 -8.76
CA LEU A 8 13.07 -1.94 -7.56
C LEU A 8 13.73 -0.56 -7.42
N GLY A 9 13.03 0.37 -6.79
CA GLY A 9 13.68 1.46 -6.07
C GLY A 9 14.46 0.82 -4.95
N LYS A 10 15.69 0.38 -5.22
CA LYS A 10 16.70 0.22 -4.17
C LYS A 10 17.05 1.63 -3.71
N LEU A 11 16.18 2.27 -2.95
CA LEU A 11 16.55 3.45 -2.21
C LEU A 11 17.16 2.96 -0.90
N PHE A 12 18.48 2.86 -0.87
CA PHE A 12 19.22 2.71 0.37
C PHE A 12 19.08 4.03 1.15
N LYS A 13 18.04 4.15 1.96
CA LYS A 13 18.09 5.08 3.10
C LYS A 13 18.45 4.22 4.30
N THR A 14 19.75 4.16 4.58
CA THR A 14 20.28 3.56 5.80
C THR A 14 19.71 4.32 7.00
N LEU A 15 18.66 3.79 7.60
CA LEU A 15 18.26 4.14 8.96
C LEU A 15 19.20 3.39 9.90
N ASN A 16 20.15 4.11 10.50
CA ASN A 16 21.03 3.57 11.54
C ASN A 16 20.39 3.87 12.90
N TRP A 17 19.54 2.97 13.37
CA TRP A 17 18.78 3.11 14.61
C TRP A 17 19.57 2.40 15.75
N LYS A 18 20.55 3.08 16.37
CA LYS A 18 21.17 2.52 17.59
C LYS A 18 20.22 2.75 18.78
N LYS A 19 19.70 1.65 19.37
CA LYS A 19 18.93 1.54 20.64
C LYS A 19 17.51 2.13 20.61
N TRP A 20 16.50 1.28 20.38
CA TRP A 20 15.05 1.40 20.73
C TRP A 20 14.26 2.68 20.39
N ASN A 21 14.84 3.68 19.74
CA ASN A 21 14.09 4.82 19.20
C ASN A 21 13.49 4.43 17.85
N LEU A 22 12.16 4.37 17.82
CA LEU A 22 11.40 4.18 16.60
C LEU A 22 11.38 5.52 15.85
N ALA A 23 11.69 5.51 14.55
CA ALA A 23 11.71 6.72 13.76
C ALA A 23 10.30 7.18 13.41
N ASP A 24 10.08 8.50 13.44
CA ASP A 24 8.99 9.11 12.70
C ASP A 24 9.29 9.00 11.21
N PHE A 25 8.27 8.84 10.37
CA PHE A 25 8.45 8.97 8.93
C PHE A 25 7.27 9.67 8.27
N ASN A 26 7.58 10.32 7.15
CA ASN A 26 6.60 10.88 6.24
C ASN A 26 6.93 10.44 4.81
N SER A 27 5.93 9.99 4.08
CA SER A 27 6.04 9.63 2.67
C SER A 27 4.98 10.38 1.90
N GLY A 28 5.36 10.99 0.79
CA GLY A 28 4.44 11.66 -0.11
C GLY A 28 4.65 11.16 -1.52
N PHE A 29 3.58 10.84 -2.24
CA PHE A 29 3.67 10.45 -3.64
C PHE A 29 2.43 10.89 -4.39
N SER A 30 2.58 11.02 -5.70
CA SER A 30 1.46 11.17 -6.62
C SER A 30 1.41 10.00 -7.57
N PHE A 31 0.19 9.62 -7.93
CA PHE A 31 -0.05 8.43 -8.72
C PHE A 31 -1.26 8.60 -9.62
N VAL A 32 -1.31 7.76 -10.65
CA VAL A 32 -2.45 7.59 -11.55
C VAL A 32 -2.82 6.12 -11.53
N VAL A 33 -4.11 5.84 -11.43
CA VAL A 33 -4.68 4.52 -11.73
C VAL A 33 -5.52 4.66 -12.98
N ASN A 34 -5.10 3.99 -14.06
CA ASN A 34 -5.75 4.12 -15.36
C ASN A 34 -6.46 2.81 -15.73
N PRO A 35 -7.81 2.80 -15.77
CA PRO A 35 -8.59 1.62 -16.14
C PRO A 35 -8.61 1.34 -17.66
N ASN A 36 -7.94 2.16 -18.48
CA ASN A 36 -7.88 2.08 -19.95
C ASN A 36 -9.26 1.92 -20.61
N GLY A 37 -10.25 2.69 -20.15
CA GLY A 37 -11.62 2.66 -20.65
C GLY A 37 -12.46 1.47 -20.16
N SER A 38 -11.95 0.64 -19.25
CA SER A 38 -12.73 -0.43 -18.61
C SER A 38 -13.60 0.09 -17.48
N THR A 39 -14.83 -0.43 -17.37
CA THR A 39 -15.73 -0.13 -16.23
C THR A 39 -15.40 -0.97 -14.99
N LEU A 40 -14.64 -2.05 -15.15
CA LEU A 40 -14.10 -2.89 -14.08
C LEU A 40 -12.58 -2.87 -14.16
N HIS A 41 -11.91 -2.50 -13.07
CA HIS A 41 -10.46 -2.41 -12.98
C HIS A 41 -9.97 -3.12 -11.73
N VAL A 42 -8.82 -3.81 -11.85
CA VAL A 42 -8.24 -4.74 -10.85
C VAL A 42 -6.71 -4.74 -10.95
N ASP A 43 -5.98 -5.08 -9.89
CA ASP A 43 -6.46 -5.35 -8.53
C ASP A 43 -6.09 -4.17 -7.62
N GLY A 44 -4.85 -3.68 -7.72
CA GLY A 44 -4.44 -2.50 -6.99
C GLY A 44 -2.92 -2.39 -6.89
N PHE A 45 -2.48 -1.47 -6.06
CA PHE A 45 -1.08 -1.30 -5.71
C PHE A 45 -0.93 -0.99 -4.22
N ALA A 46 0.29 -1.14 -3.70
CA ALA A 46 0.57 -0.87 -2.31
C ALA A 46 1.90 -0.13 -2.13
N PHE A 47 1.94 0.78 -1.15
CA PHE A 47 3.18 1.25 -0.54
C PHE A 47 3.49 0.35 0.66
N PHE A 48 4.69 -0.20 0.77
CA PHE A 48 5.00 -1.19 1.80
C PHE A 48 6.29 -0.91 2.56
N LEU A 49 6.34 -1.40 3.79
CA LEU A 49 7.50 -1.56 4.65
C LEU A 49 7.68 -3.05 4.92
N ALA A 50 8.90 -3.57 4.74
CA ALA A 50 9.18 -4.99 4.93
C ALA A 50 10.67 -5.23 5.27
N PRO A 51 11.05 -6.40 5.83
CA PRO A 51 12.45 -6.79 5.98
C PRO A 51 13.26 -6.61 4.70
N VAL A 52 14.50 -6.14 4.81
CA VAL A 52 15.39 -5.95 3.64
C VAL A 52 15.50 -7.24 2.83
N ASP A 53 15.61 -8.37 3.53
CA ASP A 53 15.79 -9.71 2.97
C ASP A 53 14.48 -10.38 2.54
N LEU A 54 13.32 -9.70 2.65
CA LEU A 54 12.05 -10.27 2.19
C LEU A 54 12.14 -10.61 0.70
N HIS A 55 11.94 -11.87 0.35
CA HIS A 55 11.77 -12.28 -1.04
C HIS A 55 10.29 -12.23 -1.40
N LEU A 56 9.92 -11.35 -2.34
CA LEU A 56 8.53 -11.26 -2.80
C LEU A 56 8.10 -12.60 -3.44
N PRO A 57 6.92 -13.14 -3.08
CA PRO A 57 6.47 -14.44 -3.57
C PRO A 57 6.31 -14.42 -5.09
N GLY A 58 6.83 -15.45 -5.77
CA GLY A 58 6.70 -15.57 -7.22
C GLY A 58 5.26 -15.81 -7.69
N ASN A 59 4.39 -16.32 -6.81
CA ASN A 59 2.98 -16.58 -7.03
C ASN A 59 2.04 -15.48 -6.51
N SER A 60 2.58 -14.33 -6.07
CA SER A 60 1.79 -13.19 -5.62
C SER A 60 1.23 -12.42 -6.83
N ASN A 61 0.05 -12.82 -7.26
CA ASN A 61 -0.69 -12.21 -8.37
C ASN A 61 -2.01 -11.60 -7.87
N GLU A 62 -2.75 -10.91 -8.73
CA GLU A 62 -4.10 -10.43 -8.42
C GLU A 62 -4.16 -9.61 -7.11
N GLY A 63 -5.22 -9.79 -6.31
CA GLY A 63 -5.41 -9.15 -4.99
C GLY A 63 -4.34 -9.45 -3.93
N TYR A 64 -3.30 -10.23 -4.23
CA TYR A 64 -2.15 -10.36 -3.34
C TYR A 64 -1.09 -9.26 -3.53
N LEU A 65 -1.32 -8.33 -4.47
CA LEU A 65 -0.59 -7.06 -4.66
C LEU A 65 0.91 -7.20 -4.92
N GLY A 66 1.38 -8.40 -5.29
CA GLY A 66 2.80 -8.70 -5.42
C GLY A 66 3.57 -8.75 -4.10
N LEU A 67 2.86 -8.78 -2.96
CA LEU A 67 3.41 -8.77 -1.60
C LEU A 67 3.18 -10.09 -0.86
N PHE A 68 1.94 -10.59 -0.90
CA PHE A 68 1.53 -11.70 -0.05
C PHE A 68 1.60 -13.02 -0.80
N ASN A 69 2.06 -14.05 -0.09
CA ASN A 69 1.99 -15.41 -0.58
C ASN A 69 0.54 -15.90 -0.39
N PRO A 70 -0.17 -16.40 -1.43
CA PRO A 70 -1.55 -16.83 -1.33
C PRO A 70 -1.83 -17.86 -0.23
N GLU A 71 -0.86 -18.74 0.05
CA GLU A 71 -1.00 -19.78 1.07
C GLU A 71 -0.87 -19.25 2.50
N THR A 72 -0.28 -18.06 2.70
CA THR A 72 -0.04 -17.46 4.02
C THR A 72 -0.58 -16.03 4.17
N ALA A 73 -1.28 -15.51 3.17
CA ALA A 73 -1.69 -14.09 3.11
C ALA A 73 -2.58 -13.67 4.30
N LEU A 74 -3.35 -14.60 4.86
CA LEU A 74 -4.24 -14.37 6.00
C LEU A 74 -3.68 -14.86 7.34
N ASP A 75 -2.42 -15.31 7.39
CA ASP A 75 -1.76 -15.76 8.62
C ASP A 75 -0.73 -14.70 9.10
N PRO A 76 -1.08 -13.87 10.10
CA PRO A 76 -0.18 -12.86 10.64
C PRO A 76 1.15 -13.38 11.17
N SER A 77 1.24 -14.66 11.51
CA SER A 77 2.50 -15.25 12.02
C SER A 77 3.52 -15.56 10.93
N LYS A 78 3.13 -15.43 9.66
CA LYS A 78 3.93 -15.83 8.49
C LYS A 78 4.39 -14.65 7.65
N ASN A 79 3.89 -13.47 7.93
CA ASN A 79 4.24 -12.25 7.22
C ASN A 79 4.99 -11.31 8.17
N GLN A 80 5.73 -10.37 7.59
CA GLN A 80 6.40 -9.28 8.30
C GLN A 80 6.29 -8.04 7.41
N ILE A 81 5.07 -7.61 7.16
CA ILE A 81 4.76 -6.59 6.16
C ILE A 81 3.77 -5.61 6.77
N VAL A 82 4.08 -4.32 6.66
CA VAL A 82 3.09 -3.26 6.81
C VAL A 82 2.89 -2.65 5.45
N ALA A 83 1.66 -2.66 4.94
CA ALA A 83 1.35 -2.09 3.64
C ALA A 83 0.18 -1.10 3.73
N ILE A 84 0.19 -0.13 2.84
CA ILE A 84 -0.90 0.77 2.57
C ILE A 84 -1.38 0.39 1.18
N GLU A 85 -2.49 -0.33 1.11
CA GLU A 85 -3.08 -0.80 -0.14
C GLU A 85 -4.05 0.22 -0.71
N PHE A 86 -4.10 0.28 -2.02
CA PHE A 86 -5.05 1.02 -2.83
C PHE A 86 -5.74 -0.01 -3.70
N ASP A 87 -6.82 -0.56 -3.17
CA ASP A 87 -7.49 -1.73 -3.71
C ASP A 87 -8.72 -1.32 -4.51
N SER A 88 -8.72 -1.70 -5.78
CA SER A 88 -9.78 -1.41 -6.73
C SER A 88 -10.77 -2.57 -6.88
N TYR A 89 -10.47 -3.74 -6.31
CA TYR A 89 -11.24 -4.96 -6.48
C TYR A 89 -11.59 -5.60 -5.15
N THR A 90 -12.84 -6.06 -4.99
CA THR A 90 -13.26 -6.68 -3.72
C THR A 90 -13.10 -8.21 -3.79
N ASN A 91 -12.14 -8.73 -3.02
CA ASN A 91 -11.93 -10.13 -2.69
C ASN A 91 -12.67 -10.54 -1.39
N ASP A 92 -12.64 -11.83 -1.06
CA ASP A 92 -13.37 -12.39 0.10
C ASP A 92 -12.87 -11.87 1.47
N TRP A 93 -11.66 -11.31 1.54
CA TRP A 93 -11.08 -10.76 2.78
C TRP A 93 -11.38 -9.27 2.99
N ASP A 94 -11.85 -8.59 1.96
CA ASP A 94 -12.06 -7.13 1.93
C ASP A 94 -13.34 -6.70 2.65
N PRO A 95 -13.56 -5.38 2.83
CA PRO A 95 -14.78 -4.88 3.41
C PRO A 95 -16.03 -5.39 2.68
N ASN A 96 -16.88 -6.11 3.43
CA ASN A 96 -18.12 -6.67 2.90
C ASN A 96 -19.03 -5.59 2.31
N SER A 97 -19.45 -5.80 1.08
CA SER A 97 -20.42 -4.93 0.39
C SER A 97 -21.22 -5.74 -0.63
N PRO A 98 -22.50 -5.38 -0.89
CA PRO A 98 -23.30 -6.03 -1.92
C PRO A 98 -22.77 -5.80 -3.34
N SER A 99 -21.78 -4.92 -3.53
CA SER A 99 -21.13 -4.60 -4.80
C SER A 99 -19.64 -4.30 -4.60
N GLN A 100 -18.88 -4.16 -5.70
CA GLN A 100 -17.49 -3.69 -5.66
C GLN A 100 -17.33 -2.47 -4.76
N SER A 101 -16.35 -2.53 -3.86
CA SER A 101 -16.04 -1.50 -2.87
C SER A 101 -14.55 -1.23 -2.85
N PRO A 102 -14.06 -0.43 -3.82
CA PRO A 102 -12.69 0.07 -3.80
C PRO A 102 -12.38 0.75 -2.47
N HIS A 103 -11.20 0.47 -1.92
CA HIS A 103 -10.82 0.95 -0.61
C HIS A 103 -9.33 1.25 -0.52
N ILE A 104 -8.98 2.12 0.43
CA ILE A 104 -7.61 2.30 0.88
C ILE A 104 -7.51 1.58 2.22
N GLY A 105 -6.52 0.71 2.33
CA GLY A 105 -6.33 -0.18 3.46
C GLY A 105 -5.00 0.02 4.16
N ILE A 106 -4.94 -0.36 5.44
CA ILE A 106 -3.70 -0.51 6.20
C ILE A 106 -3.57 -1.98 6.58
N ASP A 107 -2.60 -2.65 5.98
CA ASP A 107 -2.29 -4.06 6.18
C ASP A 107 -1.20 -4.21 7.23
N VAL A 108 -1.41 -5.18 8.12
CA VAL A 108 -0.46 -5.52 9.18
C VAL A 108 -0.34 -7.03 9.24
N ASP A 109 0.76 -7.54 8.70
CA ASP A 109 1.07 -8.97 8.59
C ASP A 109 0.01 -9.82 7.88
N SER A 110 -0.94 -9.20 7.20
CA SER A 110 -2.02 -9.91 6.53
C SER A 110 -2.56 -9.03 5.41
N ILE A 111 -2.95 -9.63 4.29
CA ILE A 111 -3.66 -8.93 3.19
C ILE A 111 -5.02 -8.38 3.66
N LYS A 112 -5.58 -8.98 4.71
CA LYS A 112 -6.76 -8.40 5.36
C LYS A 112 -6.38 -7.17 6.18
N SER A 113 -6.70 -6.00 5.64
CA SER A 113 -6.57 -4.70 6.29
C SER A 113 -7.10 -4.65 7.73
N VAL A 114 -6.34 -4.01 8.63
CA VAL A 114 -6.78 -3.71 10.01
C VAL A 114 -7.61 -2.42 10.10
N ALA A 115 -7.52 -1.56 9.09
CA ALA A 115 -8.30 -0.34 8.95
C ALA A 115 -8.50 -0.04 7.47
N THR A 116 -9.71 0.36 7.09
CA THR A 116 -10.06 0.68 5.70
C THR A 116 -10.86 1.96 5.64
N VAL A 117 -10.79 2.66 4.50
CA VAL A 117 -11.70 3.73 4.12
C VAL A 117 -12.12 3.53 2.67
N ALA A 118 -13.35 3.89 2.32
CA ALA A 118 -13.77 3.89 0.91
C ALA A 118 -12.79 4.74 0.09
N TRP A 119 -12.29 4.19 -1.01
CA TRP A 119 -11.40 4.93 -1.90
C TRP A 119 -12.28 5.75 -2.84
N PRO A 120 -12.21 7.10 -2.80
CA PRO A 120 -13.00 7.95 -3.68
C PRO A 120 -12.37 7.98 -5.08
N SER A 121 -12.07 6.81 -5.65
CA SER A 121 -11.51 6.59 -6.98
C SER A 121 -12.56 6.53 -8.08
N GLU A 122 -13.78 7.01 -7.79
CA GLU A 122 -14.97 6.80 -8.61
C GLU A 122 -14.76 7.16 -10.09
N LEU A 123 -14.31 6.16 -10.85
CA LEU A 123 -14.33 6.09 -12.30
C LEU A 123 -13.64 7.30 -12.97
N GLU A 124 -12.36 7.49 -12.64
CA GLU A 124 -11.55 8.58 -13.18
C GLU A 124 -11.60 8.61 -14.73
N PRO A 125 -11.84 9.78 -15.34
CA PRO A 125 -11.38 10.02 -16.71
C PRO A 125 -9.89 9.66 -16.82
N ASP A 126 -9.43 9.18 -17.98
CA ASP A 126 -8.03 8.79 -18.16
C ASP A 126 -7.07 9.87 -17.60
N ASN A 127 -6.13 9.46 -16.74
CA ASN A 127 -5.01 10.26 -16.23
C ASN A 127 -5.30 11.28 -15.11
N VAL A 128 -6.29 11.05 -14.24
CA VAL A 128 -6.42 11.86 -13.02
C VAL A 128 -5.30 11.53 -12.02
N VAL A 129 -4.63 12.58 -11.56
CA VAL A 129 -3.52 12.48 -10.60
C VAL A 129 -4.05 12.60 -9.18
N ALA A 130 -3.82 11.56 -8.38
CA ALA A 130 -4.04 11.56 -6.94
C ALA A 130 -2.75 11.90 -6.20
N HIS A 131 -2.87 12.46 -5.00
CA HIS A 131 -1.78 12.67 -4.07
C HIS A 131 -2.03 11.91 -2.78
N ALA A 132 -1.07 11.10 -2.36
CA ALA A 132 -1.08 10.39 -1.08
C ALA A 132 0.01 10.94 -0.15
N SER A 133 -0.34 11.07 1.13
CA SER A 133 0.57 11.37 2.22
C SER A 133 0.42 10.29 3.29
N ILE A 134 1.52 9.67 3.70
CA ILE A 134 1.60 8.67 4.75
C ILE A 134 2.46 9.23 5.87
N ASN A 135 1.91 9.33 7.06
CA ASN A 135 2.61 9.84 8.23
C ASN A 135 2.59 8.81 9.35
N TYR A 136 3.77 8.53 9.91
CA TYR A 136 3.92 7.75 11.11
C TYR A 136 4.56 8.59 12.22
N ASN A 137 3.84 8.72 13.33
CA ASN A 137 4.32 9.31 14.56
C ASN A 137 4.68 8.19 15.55
N SER A 138 5.96 8.07 15.86
CA SER A 138 6.57 7.02 16.67
C SER A 138 6.23 7.11 18.16
N GLU A 139 6.02 8.32 18.69
CA GLU A 139 5.64 8.56 20.08
C GLU A 139 4.22 8.05 20.36
N SER A 140 3.27 8.47 19.53
CA SER A 140 1.86 8.05 19.60
C SER A 140 1.59 6.71 18.93
N LYS A 141 2.58 6.17 18.20
CA LYS A 141 2.48 4.95 17.39
C LYS A 141 1.36 5.03 16.35
N HIS A 142 1.14 6.23 15.81
CA HIS A 142 0.00 6.51 14.94
C HIS A 142 0.44 6.51 13.48
N LEU A 143 -0.13 5.61 12.68
CA LEU A 143 0.02 5.56 11.24
C LEU A 143 -1.24 6.16 10.59
N SER A 144 -1.06 7.16 9.75
CA SER A 144 -2.15 7.82 9.03
C SER A 144 -1.83 7.93 7.55
N VAL A 145 -2.87 7.80 6.73
CA VAL A 145 -2.84 7.90 5.28
C VAL A 145 -3.90 8.92 4.88
N PHE A 146 -3.51 9.90 4.09
CA PHE A 146 -4.39 10.87 3.48
C PHE A 146 -4.23 10.81 1.97
N VAL A 147 -5.35 10.75 1.25
CA VAL A 147 -5.38 10.76 -0.21
C VAL A 147 -6.30 11.87 -0.67
N ALA A 148 -5.88 12.64 -1.68
CA ALA A 148 -6.67 13.70 -2.27
C ALA A 148 -6.53 13.78 -3.78
N TYR A 149 -7.59 14.22 -4.43
CA TYR A 149 -7.65 14.53 -5.85
C TYR A 149 -7.73 16.05 -6.03
N PRO A 150 -6.63 16.72 -6.39
CA PRO A 150 -6.62 18.17 -6.57
C PRO A 150 -7.64 18.62 -7.61
N GLY A 151 -8.46 19.61 -7.27
CA GLY A 151 -9.48 20.15 -8.16
C GLY A 151 -10.85 19.50 -8.07
N ASP A 152 -11.01 18.42 -7.30
CA ASP A 152 -12.27 17.66 -7.21
C ASP A 152 -12.85 17.53 -5.79
N ASN A 153 -12.24 18.16 -4.78
CA ASN A 153 -12.60 18.06 -3.34
C ASN A 153 -12.66 16.63 -2.74
N ARG A 154 -12.53 15.58 -3.55
CA ARG A 154 -12.48 14.17 -3.15
C ARG A 154 -11.23 13.91 -2.35
N ASN A 155 -11.42 13.33 -1.17
CA ASN A 155 -10.34 12.93 -0.29
C ASN A 155 -10.77 11.75 0.57
N ALA A 156 -9.78 11.04 1.10
CA ALA A 156 -9.97 9.94 2.03
C ALA A 156 -8.84 9.94 3.07
N THR A 157 -9.21 9.51 4.28
CA THR A 157 -8.27 9.36 5.39
C THR A 157 -8.51 8.03 6.06
N VAL A 158 -7.44 7.27 6.28
CA VAL A 158 -7.45 6.07 7.12
C VAL A 158 -6.28 6.13 8.08
N SER A 159 -6.45 5.58 9.28
CA SER A 159 -5.41 5.57 10.29
C SER A 159 -5.55 4.39 11.22
N THR A 160 -4.45 3.98 11.83
CA THR A 160 -4.44 2.99 12.91
C THR A 160 -3.34 3.31 13.91
N THR A 161 -3.45 2.76 15.11
CA THR A 161 -2.39 2.81 16.12
C THR A 161 -1.63 1.49 16.10
N ILE A 162 -0.36 1.55 15.69
CA ILE A 162 0.51 0.38 15.58
C ILE A 162 1.95 0.68 16.01
N ASP A 163 2.47 -0.18 16.88
CA ASP A 163 3.90 -0.20 17.21
C ASP A 163 4.65 -0.95 16.11
N LEU A 164 5.31 -0.25 15.18
CA LEU A 164 5.98 -0.92 14.06
C LEU A 164 7.08 -1.91 14.50
N ARG A 165 7.61 -1.79 15.72
CA ARG A 165 8.65 -2.68 16.26
C ARG A 165 8.15 -4.09 16.57
N ILE A 166 6.84 -4.29 16.70
CA ILE A 166 6.28 -5.64 16.95
C ILE A 166 6.07 -6.41 15.65
N VAL A 167 6.16 -5.72 14.51
CA VAL A 167 5.91 -6.27 13.17
C VAL A 167 7.20 -6.35 12.38
N LEU A 168 7.88 -5.22 12.25
CA LEU A 168 9.01 -5.04 11.37
C LEU A 168 10.33 -5.22 12.13
N PRO A 169 11.34 -5.81 11.48
CA PRO A 169 12.67 -5.80 12.03
C PRO A 169 13.25 -4.39 11.99
N GLU A 170 14.33 -4.25 12.71
CA GLU A 170 15.29 -3.14 12.70
C GLU A 170 15.60 -2.58 11.30
N TRP A 171 15.87 -3.46 10.34
CA TRP A 171 16.26 -3.08 8.99
C TRP A 171 15.14 -3.39 8.01
N ILE A 172 14.60 -2.34 7.40
CA ILE A 172 13.51 -2.45 6.44
C ILE A 172 13.89 -1.87 5.08
N LYS A 173 13.16 -2.32 4.06
CA LYS A 173 13.03 -1.64 2.78
C LYS A 173 11.62 -1.05 2.67
N VAL A 174 11.54 0.03 1.91
CA VAL A 174 10.30 0.72 1.60
C VAL A 174 10.17 0.77 0.08
N GLY A 175 8.96 0.57 -0.44
CA GLY A 175 8.74 0.63 -1.87
C GLY A 175 7.28 0.51 -2.26
N PHE A 176 7.07 0.28 -3.55
CA PHE A 176 5.76 0.03 -4.11
C PHE A 176 5.71 -1.37 -4.72
N SER A 177 4.54 -1.98 -4.67
CA SER A 177 4.22 -3.22 -5.37
C SER A 177 2.87 -3.06 -6.05
N ALA A 178 2.65 -3.82 -7.11
CA ALA A 178 1.38 -3.88 -7.78
C ALA A 178 1.27 -5.26 -8.42
N ALA A 179 0.05 -5.77 -8.49
CA ALA A 179 -0.29 -6.93 -9.27
C ALA A 179 -1.61 -6.65 -9.99
N THR A 180 -1.76 -7.27 -11.16
CA THR A 180 -2.97 -7.19 -11.96
C THR A 180 -3.39 -8.61 -12.32
N GLY A 181 -4.67 -8.90 -12.19
CA GLY A 181 -5.32 -10.10 -12.65
C GLY A 181 -5.59 -10.10 -14.15
N ASP A 182 -6.78 -10.58 -14.51
CA ASP A 182 -7.21 -10.73 -15.91
C ASP A 182 -7.68 -9.40 -16.54
N LEU A 183 -8.05 -8.40 -15.74
CA LEU A 183 -8.44 -7.07 -16.21
C LEU A 183 -7.22 -6.13 -16.24
N VAL A 184 -7.29 -5.09 -17.09
CA VAL A 184 -6.16 -4.19 -17.34
C VAL A 184 -6.39 -2.86 -16.65
N GLU A 185 -5.57 -2.57 -15.64
CA GLU A 185 -5.30 -1.21 -15.20
C GLU A 185 -3.79 -0.96 -15.15
N THR A 186 -3.36 0.29 -15.18
CA THR A 186 -1.97 0.67 -14.88
C THR A 186 -1.89 1.47 -13.60
N HIS A 187 -0.83 1.20 -12.83
CA HIS A 187 -0.50 1.92 -11.60
C HIS A 187 0.81 2.68 -11.82
N ASP A 188 0.69 3.99 -12.01
CA ASP A 188 1.82 4.84 -12.35
C ASP A 188 2.13 5.79 -11.20
N VAL A 189 3.21 5.52 -10.45
CA VAL A 189 3.74 6.46 -9.46
C VAL A 189 4.57 7.53 -10.17
N LEU A 190 4.09 8.77 -10.14
CA LEU A 190 4.65 9.90 -10.89
C LEU A 190 5.80 10.58 -10.15
N ASN A 191 5.67 10.74 -8.83
CA ASN A 191 6.74 11.19 -7.94
C ASN A 191 6.61 10.53 -6.58
N TRP A 192 7.73 10.50 -5.85
CA TRP A 192 7.79 9.93 -4.50
C TRP A 192 8.88 10.64 -3.68
N VAL A 193 8.52 10.99 -2.45
CA VAL A 193 9.40 11.54 -1.42
C VAL A 193 9.24 10.69 -0.17
N PHE A 194 10.36 10.36 0.48
CA PHE A 194 10.37 9.65 1.76
C PHE A 194 11.37 10.29 2.73
N GLU A 195 10.87 10.68 3.89
CA GLU A 195 11.60 11.34 4.96
C GLU A 195 11.41 10.56 6.26
N ALA A 196 12.48 10.42 7.03
CA ALA A 196 12.45 9.73 8.31
C ALA A 196 13.40 10.43 9.28
N ALA A 197 12.99 10.53 10.54
CA ALA A 197 13.72 11.18 11.62
C ALA A 197 13.65 10.32 12.89
N LEU A 198 14.76 10.27 13.64
CA LEU A 198 14.87 9.55 14.91
C LEU A 198 14.50 10.43 16.11
#